data_AF-A0A0S8AI78-F1
#
_entry.id   AF-A0A0S8AI78-F1
#
_cell.length_a   1.000
_cell.length_b   1.000
_cell.length_c   1.000
_cell.angle_alpha   90.00
_cell.angle_beta   90.00
_cell.angle_gamma   90.00
#
_symmetry.space_group_name_H-M   'P 1'
#
loop_
_entity.id
_entity.type
_entity.pdbx_description
1 polymer ?
#
loop_
_entity_poly.entity_id
_entity_poly.type
_entity_poly.pdbx_seq_one_letter_code
_entity_poly.pdbx_strand_id
1 'polypeptide(L)'
;MSDSKGRIYIVGIGPGSTAHLTPAAQKAIQDAEIIVGYKTYLDLVRDLICDKEVMSSGMRQEVERCSRAVELAGEGKRVAIICSGDPGIYAMAGLVFEIISGQRSAVSGLDIEIEVIPGIPALSASAARL
;
A
#
# COMPACT_ATOMS: atom_id res chain seq x y z
N MET A 1 2.33 28.42 0.35
CA MET A 1 2.77 27.15 -0.27
C MET A 1 2.16 26.06 0.58
N SER A 2 1.32 25.19 0.00
CA SER A 2 0.64 24.14 0.78
C SER A 2 1.66 23.12 1.24
N ASP A 3 1.96 23.15 2.53
CA ASP A 3 2.97 22.38 3.27
C ASP A 3 2.53 20.92 3.50
N SER A 4 1.93 20.29 2.49
CA SER A 4 1.38 18.93 2.62
C SER A 4 2.49 17.91 2.43
N LYS A 5 3.01 17.35 3.52
CA LYS A 5 3.85 16.16 3.50
C LYS A 5 3.12 15.04 2.75
N GLY A 6 3.81 14.39 1.83
CA GLY A 6 3.25 13.20 1.18
C GLY A 6 3.15 12.04 2.15
N ARG A 7 2.30 11.07 1.82
CA ARG A 7 2.03 9.94 2.70
C ARG A 7 1.89 8.63 1.92
N ILE A 8 2.44 7.56 2.47
CA ILE A 8 2.28 6.20 1.97
C ILE A 8 1.58 5.36 3.02
N TYR A 9 0.40 4.86 2.68
CA TYR A 9 -0.27 3.78 3.38
C TYR A 9 0.12 2.45 2.76
N ILE A 10 0.67 1.52 3.53
CA ILE A 10 0.94 0.15 3.08
C ILE A 10 -0.14 -0.74 3.70
N VAL A 11 -1.12 -1.17 2.90
CA VAL A 11 -2.42 -1.64 3.40
C VAL A 11 -2.60 -3.14 3.19
N GLY A 12 -2.76 -3.88 4.30
CA GLY A 12 -3.15 -5.28 4.29
C GLY A 12 -4.66 -5.45 4.14
N ILE A 13 -5.11 -6.07 3.05
CA ILE A 13 -6.55 -6.32 2.82
C ILE A 13 -7.02 -7.68 3.35
N GLY A 14 -6.15 -8.40 4.06
CA GLY A 14 -6.45 -9.73 4.58
C GLY A 14 -6.50 -10.81 3.47
N PRO A 15 -7.09 -11.98 3.75
CA PRO A 15 -7.02 -13.16 2.89
C PRO A 15 -7.95 -13.11 1.66
N GLY A 16 -8.71 -12.03 1.48
CA GLY A 16 -9.43 -11.73 0.23
C GLY A 16 -10.94 -11.47 0.38
N SER A 17 -11.59 -12.00 1.42
CA SER A 17 -12.98 -11.60 1.70
C SER A 17 -13.01 -10.19 2.30
N THR A 18 -13.93 -9.35 1.84
CA THR A 18 -14.17 -8.01 2.39
C THR A 18 -14.58 -8.04 3.87
N ALA A 19 -15.12 -9.17 4.36
CA ALA A 19 -15.41 -9.37 5.79
C ALA A 19 -14.15 -9.41 6.67
N HIS A 20 -12.98 -9.63 6.08
CA HIS A 20 -11.68 -9.60 6.77
C HIS A 20 -10.92 -8.28 6.57
N LEU A 21 -11.50 -7.33 5.83
CA LEU A 21 -10.93 -6.01 5.70
C LEU A 21 -11.09 -5.27 7.03
N THR A 22 -9.99 -4.76 7.58
CA THR A 22 -10.05 -4.03 8.84
C THR A 22 -10.65 -2.62 8.63
N PRO A 23 -11.32 -2.04 9.62
CA PRO A 23 -11.78 -0.65 9.54
C PRO A 23 -10.64 0.35 9.28
N ALA A 24 -9.44 0.07 9.79
CA ALA A 24 -8.25 0.87 9.53
C ALA A 24 -7.82 0.80 8.06
N ALA A 25 -7.83 -0.39 7.45
CA ALA A 25 -7.52 -0.56 6.03
C ALA A 25 -8.52 0.18 5.15
N GLN A 26 -9.82 0.09 5.46
CA GLN A 26 -10.85 0.83 4.74
C GLN A 26 -10.63 2.35 4.83
N LYS A 27 -10.35 2.86 6.03
CA LYS A 27 -10.08 4.30 6.25
C LYS A 27 -8.86 4.78 5.47
N ALA A 28 -7.76 3.99 5.48
CA ALA A 28 -6.55 4.33 4.74
C ALA A 28 -6.77 4.35 3.22
N ILE A 29 -7.51 3.37 2.69
CA ILE A 29 -7.90 3.34 1.27
C ILE A 29 -8.73 4.58 0.92
N GLN A 30 -9.71 4.95 1.77
CA GLN A 30 -10.56 6.12 1.55
C GLN A 30 -9.78 7.44 1.58
N ASP A 31 -8.78 7.58 2.46
CA ASP A 31 -7.98 8.80 2.58
C ASP A 31 -6.97 8.99 1.43
N ALA A 32 -6.53 7.90 0.81
CA ALA A 32 -5.60 7.93 -0.31
C ALA A 32 -6.22 8.55 -1.58
N GLU A 33 -5.40 9.32 -2.30
CA GLU A 33 -5.72 9.89 -3.62
C GLU A 33 -5.44 8.89 -4.74
N ILE A 34 -4.34 8.14 -4.59
CA ILE A 34 -3.84 7.21 -5.58
C ILE A 34 -3.73 5.82 -4.95
N ILE A 35 -4.28 4.83 -5.63
CA ILE A 35 -4.22 3.42 -5.24
C ILE A 35 -3.22 2.70 -6.15
N VAL A 36 -2.26 2.03 -5.54
CA VAL A 36 -1.22 1.27 -6.22
C VAL A 36 -1.31 -0.19 -5.80
N GLY A 37 -1.28 -1.14 -6.73
CA GLY A 37 -1.39 -2.55 -6.35
C GLY A 37 -1.24 -3.55 -7.48
N TYR A 38 -1.19 -4.82 -7.10
CA TYR A 38 -1.30 -5.92 -8.06
C TYR A 38 -2.76 -6.02 -8.51
N LYS A 39 -3.00 -6.21 -9.81
CA LYS A 39 -4.35 -6.23 -10.40
C LYS A 39 -5.34 -7.10 -9.59
N THR A 40 -4.94 -8.32 -9.22
CA THR A 40 -5.80 -9.22 -8.45
C THR A 40 -6.16 -8.69 -7.06
N TYR A 41 -5.27 -7.94 -6.41
CA TYR A 41 -5.57 -7.36 -5.08
C TYR A 41 -6.49 -6.15 -5.21
N LEU A 42 -6.30 -5.35 -6.26
CA LEU A 42 -7.15 -4.20 -6.57
C LEU A 42 -8.58 -4.63 -6.89
N ASP A 43 -8.75 -5.76 -7.59
CA ASP A 43 -10.06 -6.33 -7.90
C ASP A 43 -10.86 -6.71 -6.64
N LEU A 44 -10.19 -7.11 -5.54
CA LEU A 44 -10.82 -7.46 -4.27
C LEU A 44 -11.36 -6.25 -3.48
N VAL A 45 -10.85 -5.05 -3.77
CA VAL A 45 -11.27 -3.80 -3.12
C VAL A 45 -11.87 -2.80 -4.11
N ARG A 46 -12.30 -3.27 -5.28
CA ARG A 46 -12.76 -2.42 -6.39
C ARG A 46 -13.83 -1.41 -5.97
N ASP A 47 -14.76 -1.82 -5.12
CA ASP A 47 -15.85 -0.96 -4.64
C ASP A 47 -15.37 0.21 -3.77
N LEU A 48 -14.17 0.11 -3.18
CA LEU A 48 -13.57 1.16 -2.34
C LEU A 48 -12.66 2.12 -3.11
N ILE A 49 -12.35 1.80 -4.37
CA ILE A 49 -11.33 2.51 -5.16
C ILE A 49 -11.85 3.03 -6.51
N CYS A 50 -13.17 2.89 -6.76
CA CYS A 50 -13.78 3.19 -8.05
C CYS A 50 -13.73 4.68 -8.44
N ASP A 51 -13.60 5.56 -7.46
CA ASP A 51 -13.51 7.02 -7.61
C ASP A 51 -12.07 7.54 -7.53
N LYS A 52 -11.08 6.65 -7.43
CA LYS A 52 -9.67 6.99 -7.21
C LYS A 52 -8.82 6.77 -8.46
N GLU A 53 -7.68 7.44 -8.50
CA GLU A 53 -6.65 7.11 -9.48
C GLU A 53 -6.05 5.75 -9.13
N VAL A 54 -6.05 4.81 -10.07
CA VAL A 54 -5.57 3.44 -9.85
C VAL A 54 -4.41 3.12 -10.76
N MET A 55 -3.26 2.80 -10.16
CA MET A 55 -2.08 2.30 -10.85
C MET A 55 -1.91 0.80 -10.56
N SER A 56 -2.25 -0.02 -11.55
CA SER A 56 -2.05 -1.46 -11.48
C SER A 56 -0.74 -1.87 -12.14
N SER A 57 0.00 -2.82 -11.55
CA SER A 57 1.13 -3.47 -12.21
C SER A 57 0.95 -5.00 -12.29
N GLY A 58 1.73 -5.64 -13.15
CA GLY A 58 1.76 -7.10 -13.34
C GLY A 58 2.58 -7.83 -12.27
N MET A 59 2.75 -9.14 -12.45
CA MET A 59 3.68 -9.93 -11.60
C MET A 59 5.13 -9.52 -11.85
N ARG A 60 6.01 -9.68 -10.84
CA ARG A 60 7.46 -9.38 -10.90
C ARG A 60 7.80 -7.90 -11.11
N GLN A 61 6.88 -7.01 -10.74
CA GLN A 61 7.03 -5.56 -10.85
C GLN A 61 6.89 -4.90 -9.47
N GLU A 62 7.25 -5.60 -8.40
CA GLU A 62 7.12 -5.12 -7.03
C GLU A 62 8.01 -3.90 -6.79
N VAL A 63 9.26 -3.94 -7.25
CA VAL A 63 10.22 -2.84 -7.10
C VAL A 63 9.71 -1.58 -7.81
N GLU A 64 9.32 -1.70 -9.08
CA GLU A 64 8.77 -0.59 -9.86
C GLU A 64 7.51 0.00 -9.22
N ARG A 65 6.62 -0.87 -8.73
CA ARG A 65 5.38 -0.47 -8.04
C ARG A 65 5.68 0.35 -6.79
N CYS A 66 6.59 -0.13 -5.94
CA CYS A 66 6.97 0.57 -4.72
C CYS A 66 7.71 1.88 -5.04
N SER A 67 8.65 1.87 -6.00
CA SER A 67 9.38 3.06 -6.42
C SER A 67 8.43 4.15 -6.91
N ARG A 68 7.43 3.79 -7.74
CA ARG A 68 6.45 4.76 -8.23
C ARG A 68 5.59 5.34 -7.10
N ALA A 69 5.19 4.51 -6.13
CA ALA A 69 4.44 4.99 -4.97
C ALA A 69 5.28 5.96 -4.12
N VAL A 70 6.58 5.70 -3.97
CA VAL A 70 7.50 6.59 -3.26
C VAL A 70 7.71 7.90 -4.00
N GLU A 71 7.86 7.89 -5.32
CA GLU A 71 7.94 9.10 -6.14
C GLU A 71 6.70 9.98 -5.98
N LEU A 72 5.51 9.39 -6.13
CA LEU A 72 4.23 10.11 -5.97
C LEU A 72 4.08 10.71 -4.57
N ALA A 73 4.46 9.97 -3.53
CA ALA A 73 4.48 10.52 -2.18
C ALA A 73 5.54 11.63 -2.03
N GLY A 74 6.68 11.54 -2.70
CA GLY A 74 7.67 12.62 -2.78
C GLY A 74 7.13 13.89 -3.44
N GLU A 75 6.14 13.77 -4.32
CA GLU A 75 5.37 14.88 -4.91
C GLU A 75 4.26 15.42 -3.98
N GLY A 76 4.17 14.92 -2.74
CA GLY A 76 3.18 15.36 -1.75
C GLY A 76 1.84 14.61 -1.80
N LYS A 77 1.73 13.52 -2.57
CA LYS A 77 0.50 12.74 -2.71
C LYS A 77 0.28 11.79 -1.54
N ARG A 78 -1.00 11.47 -1.28
CA ARG A 78 -1.41 10.37 -0.39
C ARG A 78 -1.64 9.11 -1.21
N VAL A 79 -0.79 8.11 -1.03
CA VAL A 79 -0.76 6.89 -1.84
C VAL A 79 -1.06 5.68 -0.97
N ALA A 80 -1.95 4.79 -1.41
CA ALA A 80 -2.15 3.49 -0.75
C ALA A 80 -1.61 2.35 -1.62
N ILE A 81 -0.67 1.58 -1.07
CA ILE A 81 -0.12 0.36 -1.66
C ILE A 81 -0.91 -0.83 -1.11
N ILE A 82 -1.66 -1.50 -1.99
CA ILE A 82 -2.54 -2.63 -1.60
C ILE A 82 -1.76 -3.95 -1.59
N CYS A 83 -1.78 -4.62 -0.44
CA CYS A 83 -1.16 -5.92 -0.18
C CYS A 83 -2.24 -6.93 0.23
N SER A 84 -2.19 -8.15 -0.31
CA SER A 84 -2.93 -9.27 0.29
C SER A 84 -2.38 -9.64 1.66
N GLY A 85 -3.24 -10.12 2.56
CA GLY A 85 -2.80 -10.56 3.88
C GLY A 85 -2.31 -9.40 4.73
N ASP A 86 -1.09 -9.52 5.25
CA ASP A 86 -0.40 -8.50 6.03
C ASP A 86 0.78 -7.91 5.25
N PRO A 87 0.98 -6.57 5.21
CA PRO A 87 2.07 -5.96 4.45
C PRO A 87 3.49 -6.33 4.93
N GLY A 88 3.64 -6.74 6.18
CA GLY A 88 4.90 -7.16 6.78
C GLY A 88 5.25 -8.63 6.55
N ILE A 89 4.32 -9.44 6.04
CA ILE A 89 4.51 -10.89 5.86
C ILE A 89 4.60 -11.22 4.36
N TYR A 90 5.83 -11.34 3.86
CA TYR A 90 6.13 -11.62 2.43
C TYR A 90 5.43 -10.68 1.44
N ALA A 91 5.26 -9.42 1.82
CA ALA A 91 4.60 -8.39 1.02
C ALA A 91 5.49 -7.12 0.90
N MET A 92 4.89 -5.94 0.75
CA MET A 92 5.58 -4.76 0.22
C MET A 92 6.19 -3.84 1.29
N ALA A 93 5.92 -4.03 2.58
CA ALA A 93 6.36 -3.07 3.60
C ALA A 93 7.89 -2.95 3.65
N GLY A 94 8.61 -4.07 3.74
CA GLY A 94 10.07 -4.08 3.76
C GLY A 94 10.68 -3.43 2.51
N LEU A 95 10.14 -3.73 1.34
CA LEU A 95 10.61 -3.19 0.06
C LEU A 95 10.43 -1.66 -0.03
N VAL A 96 9.31 -1.13 0.46
CA VAL A 96 9.09 0.33 0.53
C VAL A 96 10.14 0.99 1.42
N PHE A 97 10.40 0.43 2.61
CA PHE A 97 11.43 0.97 3.51
C PHE A 97 12.84 0.89 2.90
N GLU A 98 13.16 -0.17 2.17
CA GLU A 98 14.43 -0.31 1.45
C GLU A 98 14.61 0.78 0.39
N ILE A 99 13.60 0.99 -0.46
CA ILE A 99 13.63 2.01 -1.52
C ILE A 99 13.80 3.41 -0.93
N ILE A 100 13.04 3.75 0.10
CA ILE A 100 13.13 5.07 0.76
C ILE A 100 14.52 5.27 1.39
N SER A 101 15.07 4.23 2.02
CA SER A 101 16.41 4.30 2.61
C SER A 101 17.50 4.51 1.54
N GLY A 102 17.38 3.84 0.39
CA GLY A 102 18.26 4.05 -0.76
C GLY A 102 18.15 5.45 -1.37
N GLN A 103 16.92 5.97 -1.53
CA GLN A 103 16.68 7.29 -2.11
C GLN A 103 17.07 8.44 -1.17
N ARG A 104 16.92 8.29 0.15
CA ARG A 104 17.37 9.30 1.13
C ARG A 104 18.88 9.56 1.08
N SER A 105 19.66 8.61 0.60
CA SER A 105 21.11 8.79 0.38
C SER A 105 21.42 9.57 -0.91
N ALA A 106 20.49 9.63 -1.86
CA ALA A 106 20.65 10.32 -3.15
C ALA A 106 19.91 11.67 -3.21
N VAL A 107 18.85 11.85 -2.41
CA VAL A 107 17.98 13.02 -2.39
C VAL A 107 17.79 13.45 -0.94
N SER A 108 18.48 14.52 -0.53
CA SER A 108 18.24 15.15 0.76
C SER A 108 16.80 15.64 0.84
N GLY A 109 15.98 15.05 1.72
CA GLY A 109 14.72 15.67 2.17
C GLY A 109 13.40 15.10 1.65
N LEU A 110 13.30 13.79 1.35
CA LEU A 110 11.99 13.16 1.20
C LEU A 110 11.23 13.18 2.53
N ASP A 111 10.34 14.16 2.68
CA ASP A 111 9.44 14.33 3.81
C ASP A 111 8.14 13.55 3.58
N ILE A 112 8.28 12.23 3.56
CA ILE A 112 7.20 11.27 3.37
C ILE A 112 6.85 10.64 4.72
N GLU A 113 5.58 10.68 5.08
CA GLU A 113 5.03 9.93 6.20
C GLU A 113 4.62 8.52 5.75
N ILE A 114 4.94 7.50 6.55
CA ILE A 114 4.65 6.11 6.20
C ILE A 114 3.83 5.49 7.32
N GLU A 115 2.73 4.84 6.95
CA GLU A 115 1.90 4.08 7.86
C GLU A 115 1.67 2.67 7.31
N VAL A 116 2.00 1.64 8.10
CA VAL A 116 1.72 0.24 7.76
C VAL A 116 0.42 -0.16 8.43
N ILE A 117 -0.59 -0.47 7.64
CA ILE A 117 -1.91 -0.88 8.12
C ILE A 117 -1.99 -2.41 8.10
N PRO A 118 -2.07 -3.07 9.27
CA PRO A 118 -2.04 -4.52 9.33
C PRO A 118 -3.30 -5.15 8.74
N GLY A 119 -3.14 -6.39 8.27
CA GLY A 119 -4.22 -7.24 7.79
C GLY A 119 -4.06 -8.67 8.26
N ILE A 120 -5.10 -9.50 8.10
CA ILE A 120 -5.05 -10.90 8.54
C ILE A 120 -4.18 -11.71 7.55
N PRO A 121 -3.00 -12.23 7.95
CA PRO A 121 -2.14 -12.99 7.03
C PRO A 121 -2.77 -14.34 6.68
N ALA A 122 -2.44 -14.85 5.49
CA ALA A 122 -2.99 -16.11 4.97
C ALA A 122 -2.78 -17.30 5.92
N LEU A 123 -1.66 -17.34 6.65
CA LEU A 123 -1.38 -18.39 7.64
C LEU A 123 -2.45 -18.44 8.74
N SER A 124 -2.90 -17.29 9.24
CA SER A 124 -3.87 -17.20 10.33
C SER A 124 -5.28 -17.53 9.83
N ALA A 125 -5.63 -16.99 8.66
CA ALA A 125 -6.90 -17.31 8.01
C ALA A 125 -7.04 -18.80 7.66
N SER A 126 -5.95 -19.43 7.21
CA SER A 126 -5.92 -20.86 6.90
C SER A 126 -6.02 -21.70 8.16
N ALA A 127 -5.29 -21.35 9.23
CA ALA A 127 -5.33 -22.07 10.49
C ALA A 127 -6.73 -22.10 11.13
N ALA A 128 -7.52 -21.04 10.99
CA ALA A 128 -8.90 -20.98 11.49
C ALA A 128 -9.89 -21.90 10.73
N ARG A 129 -9.44 -22.57 9.66
CA ARG A 129 -10.23 -23.50 8.84
C ARG A 129 -9.78 -24.96 8.96
N LEU A 130 -8.81 -25.24 9.83
CA LEU A 130 -8.30 -26.57 10.16
C LEU A 130 -8.99 -27.09 11.42
#